data_AF-A0A0S9PZW2-F1
#
_entry.id   AF-A0A0S9PZW2-F1
#
_cell.length_a   1.000
_cell.length_b   1.000
_cell.length_c   1.000
_cell.angle_alpha   90.00
_cell.angle_beta   90.00
_cell.angle_gamma   90.00
#
_symmetry.space_group_name_H-M   'P 1'
#
loop_
_entity.id
_entity.type
_entity.pdbx_description
1 polymer ?
#
loop_
_entity_poly.entity_id
_entity_poly.type
_entity_poly.pdbx_seq_one_letter_code
_entity_poly.pdbx_strand_id
1 'polypeptide(L)'
;MRAPAKNPCGTCPYRTDVPAGVWHPEEYAKLPPFDRDTASQPPGLFLCHQQDQRVCAGWAGCHDMEESLGVRVAALTGVAEDVIEAVLDYVSPVPLFASGEEAARHGMSGVEEPPDPARKAIDNLTRKRQARLQREQDSDSTH
;
A
#
# COMPACT_ATOMS: atom_id res chain seq x y z
N MET A 1 -12.91 7.31 2.92
CA MET A 1 -11.61 6.80 3.37
C MET A 1 -11.83 5.78 4.47
N ARG A 2 -11.02 4.72 4.57
CA ARG A 2 -11.10 3.68 5.61
C ARG A 2 -9.74 3.49 6.29
N ALA A 3 -9.75 3.23 7.59
CA ALA A 3 -8.57 2.91 8.40
C ALA A 3 -7.76 1.73 7.83
N PRO A 4 -6.46 1.59 8.14
CA PRO A 4 -5.66 0.43 7.73
C PRO A 4 -6.33 -0.90 8.06
N ALA A 5 -6.02 -1.94 7.28
CA ALA A 5 -6.48 -3.28 7.60
C ALA A 5 -5.60 -3.86 8.71
N LYS A 6 -6.13 -4.80 9.50
CA LYS A 6 -5.36 -5.48 10.55
C LYS A 6 -4.03 -6.05 10.04
N ASN A 7 -4.00 -6.54 8.80
CA ASN A 7 -2.79 -7.02 8.15
C ASN A 7 -2.56 -6.26 6.83
N PRO A 8 -1.31 -5.94 6.48
CA PRO A 8 -0.96 -5.55 5.12
C PRO A 8 -1.36 -6.64 4.13
N CYS A 9 -1.80 -6.24 2.93
CA CYS A 9 -2.26 -7.21 1.93
C CYS A 9 -1.15 -8.21 1.56
N GLY A 10 -1.54 -9.38 1.05
CA GLY A 10 -0.63 -10.50 0.79
C GLY A 10 0.46 -10.25 -0.25
N THR A 11 0.42 -9.11 -0.94
CA THR A 11 1.47 -8.69 -1.88
C THR A 11 1.95 -7.26 -1.60
N CYS A 12 1.74 -6.75 -0.38
CA CYS A 12 2.13 -5.39 -0.03
C CYS A 12 3.65 -5.21 -0.24
N PRO A 13 4.09 -4.16 -0.96
CA PRO A 13 5.52 -3.97 -1.26
C PRO A 13 6.37 -3.68 -0.01
N TYR A 14 5.76 -3.23 1.08
CA TYR A 14 6.44 -2.99 2.36
C TYR A 14 6.74 -4.27 3.17
N ARG A 15 6.15 -5.41 2.82
CA ARG A 15 6.37 -6.66 3.56
C ARG A 15 7.68 -7.32 3.15
N THR A 16 8.46 -7.74 4.14
CA THR A 16 9.74 -8.45 3.91
C THR A 16 9.56 -9.86 3.35
N ASP A 17 8.38 -10.47 3.55
CA ASP A 17 8.06 -11.83 3.10
C ASP A 17 7.38 -11.87 1.71
N VAL A 18 7.24 -10.71 1.05
CA VAL A 18 6.72 -10.61 -0.32
C VAL A 18 7.88 -10.67 -1.32
N PRO A 19 7.80 -11.53 -2.36
CA PRO A 19 8.87 -11.60 -3.35
C PRO A 19 9.03 -10.29 -4.13
N ALA A 20 10.24 -9.98 -4.55
CA ALA A 20 10.53 -8.85 -5.43
C ALA A 20 9.81 -8.99 -6.79
N GLY A 21 9.57 -7.87 -7.48
CA GLY A 21 9.04 -7.89 -8.85
C GLY A 21 7.53 -8.10 -8.99
N VAL A 22 6.76 -8.11 -7.90
CA VAL A 22 5.30 -8.34 -7.96
C VAL A 22 4.55 -7.16 -8.61
N TRP A 23 4.95 -5.93 -8.32
CA TRP A 23 4.32 -4.73 -8.86
C TRP A 23 5.12 -4.10 -9.99
N HIS A 24 4.45 -3.27 -10.78
CA HIS A 24 5.10 -2.45 -11.80
C HIS A 24 6.11 -1.48 -11.16
N PRO A 25 7.23 -1.15 -11.84
CA PRO A 25 8.26 -0.22 -11.32
C PRO A 25 7.73 1.08 -10.76
N GLU A 26 6.72 1.65 -11.41
CA GLU A 26 6.10 2.90 -10.98
C GLU A 26 5.46 2.80 -9.58
N GLU A 27 5.05 1.61 -9.14
CA GLU A 27 4.52 1.44 -7.78
C GLU A 27 5.63 1.50 -6.73
N TYR A 28 6.81 0.96 -7.02
CA TYR A 28 7.96 1.06 -6.14
C TYR A 28 8.53 2.48 -6.10
N ALA A 29 8.51 3.20 -7.23
CA ALA A 29 8.98 4.58 -7.31
C ALA A 29 8.20 5.56 -6.40
N LYS A 30 6.99 5.19 -5.97
CA LYS A 30 6.15 5.99 -5.06
C LYS A 30 6.57 5.88 -3.59
N LEU A 31 7.34 4.87 -3.20
CA LEU A 31 7.61 4.57 -1.78
C LEU A 31 8.68 5.49 -1.16
N PRO A 32 9.86 5.71 -1.79
CA PRO A 32 10.93 6.52 -1.19
C PRO A 32 10.57 7.97 -0.84
N PRO A 33 9.70 8.67 -1.60
CA PRO A 33 9.31 10.03 -1.23
C PRO A 33 8.72 10.17 0.18
N PHE A 34 8.16 9.12 0.77
CA PHE A 34 7.63 9.15 2.14
C PHE A 34 8.70 9.07 3.23
N ASP A 35 9.93 8.67 2.90
CA ASP A 35 11.06 8.62 3.85
C ASP A 35 11.67 10.02 4.10
N ARG A 36 11.26 11.03 3.34
CA ARG A 36 11.83 12.39 3.40
C ARG A 36 11.35 13.13 4.64
N ASP A 37 12.04 14.21 4.98
CA ASP A 37 11.57 15.18 5.97
C ASP A 37 10.14 15.64 5.64
N THR A 38 9.34 15.88 6.67
CA THR A 38 7.90 16.16 6.61
C THR A 38 7.52 17.17 5.51
N ALA A 39 8.27 18.26 5.36
CA ALA A 39 7.98 19.29 4.34
C ALA A 39 8.20 18.84 2.87
N SER A 40 8.92 17.74 2.65
CA SER A 40 9.29 17.20 1.34
C SER A 40 8.58 15.89 0.98
N GLN A 41 7.71 15.40 1.87
CA GLN A 41 6.89 14.21 1.65
C GLN A 41 5.73 14.50 0.69
N PRO A 42 5.16 13.47 0.03
CA PRO A 42 3.87 13.59 -0.63
C PRO A 42 2.77 14.00 0.37
N PRO A 43 1.87 14.95 0.04
CA PRO A 43 0.85 15.44 0.96
C PRO A 43 -0.40 14.54 1.05
N GLY A 44 -0.40 13.39 0.37
CA GLY A 44 -1.54 12.48 0.33
C GLY A 44 -1.30 11.21 1.14
N LEU A 45 -2.37 10.64 1.67
CA LEU A 45 -2.35 9.28 2.24
C LEU A 45 -2.02 8.26 1.14
N PHE A 46 -1.26 7.22 1.50
CA PHE A 46 -0.99 6.11 0.58
C PHE A 46 -2.08 5.04 0.70
N LEU A 47 -2.81 4.78 -0.40
CA LEU A 47 -3.94 3.84 -0.40
C LEU A 47 -3.54 2.43 -0.84
N CYS A 48 -4.26 1.43 -0.33
CA CYS A 48 -4.04 0.04 -0.67
C CYS A 48 -4.52 -0.28 -2.09
N HIS A 49 -3.66 -0.87 -2.93
CA HIS A 49 -4.01 -1.33 -4.28
C HIS A 49 -5.10 -2.42 -4.30
N GLN A 50 -5.19 -3.23 -3.25
CA GLN A 50 -6.08 -4.39 -3.20
C GLN A 50 -7.36 -4.13 -2.42
N GLN A 51 -7.37 -3.16 -1.51
CA GLN A 51 -8.49 -2.87 -0.63
C GLN A 51 -8.96 -1.45 -0.87
N ASP A 52 -10.09 -1.34 -1.55
CA ASP A 52 -10.59 -0.07 -2.06
C ASP A 52 -10.74 0.98 -0.95
N GLN A 53 -10.40 2.24 -1.24
CA GLN A 53 -10.53 3.37 -0.31
C GLN A 53 -9.94 3.16 1.09
N ARG A 54 -8.98 2.23 1.25
CA ARG A 54 -8.37 1.92 2.54
C ARG A 54 -6.92 2.42 2.58
N VAL A 55 -6.53 3.04 3.68
CA VAL A 55 -5.13 3.40 3.93
C VAL A 55 -4.28 2.14 3.89
N CYS A 56 -3.11 2.22 3.25
CA CYS A 56 -2.19 1.11 3.12
C CYS A 56 -1.57 0.79 4.47
N ALA A 57 -1.90 -0.39 5.00
CA ALA A 57 -1.34 -0.90 6.26
C ALA A 57 0.18 -1.10 6.24
N GLY A 58 0.78 -1.42 5.08
CA GLY A 58 2.24 -1.50 4.98
C GLY A 58 2.90 -0.13 5.06
N TRP A 59 2.29 0.91 4.47
CA TRP A 59 2.77 2.27 4.57
C TRP A 59 2.61 2.81 6.00
N ALA A 60 1.42 2.66 6.59
CA ALA A 60 1.14 3.11 7.95
C ALA A 60 2.07 2.48 8.99
N GLY A 61 2.44 1.20 8.81
CA GLY A 61 3.35 0.51 9.75
C GLY A 61 4.84 0.67 9.46
N CYS A 62 5.22 1.26 8.33
CA CYS A 62 6.63 1.42 7.92
C CYS A 62 7.19 2.79 8.31
N HIS A 63 6.39 3.84 8.23
CA HIS A 63 6.84 5.21 8.49
C HIS A 63 6.33 5.73 9.82
N ASP A 64 7.00 6.74 10.33
CA ASP A 64 6.52 7.51 11.47
C ASP A 64 5.30 8.34 11.06
N MET A 65 4.11 7.95 11.54
CA MET A 65 2.85 8.61 11.19
C MET A 65 2.69 9.97 11.90
N GLU A 66 3.38 10.23 13.01
CA GLU A 66 3.36 11.55 13.68
C GLU A 66 4.07 12.61 12.84
N GLU A 67 5.10 12.19 12.09
CA GLU A 67 5.83 13.01 11.12
C GLU A 67 5.32 12.87 9.68
N SER A 68 4.15 12.25 9.47
CA SER A 68 3.55 12.14 8.15
C SER A 68 2.83 13.43 7.72
N LEU A 69 3.31 14.09 6.66
CA LEU A 69 2.62 15.23 6.05
C LEU A 69 1.22 14.82 5.57
N GLY A 70 1.09 13.64 4.98
CA GLY A 70 -0.18 13.12 4.48
C GLY A 70 -1.24 12.98 5.58
N VAL A 71 -0.83 12.51 6.77
CA VAL A 71 -1.73 12.42 7.94
C VAL A 71 -2.15 13.80 8.42
N ARG A 72 -1.19 14.74 8.53
CA ARG A 72 -1.48 16.14 8.94
C ARG A 72 -2.46 16.83 7.98
N VAL A 73 -2.27 16.69 6.67
CA VAL A 73 -3.18 17.22 5.66
C VAL A 73 -4.54 16.52 5.71
N ALA A 74 -4.57 15.19 5.90
CA ALA A 74 -5.82 14.43 6.00
C ALA A 74 -6.68 14.89 7.19
N ALA A 75 -6.08 15.12 8.35
CA ALA A 75 -6.77 15.66 9.52
C ALA A 75 -7.37 17.05 9.27
N LEU A 76 -6.65 17.92 8.55
CA LEU A 76 -7.13 19.27 8.20
C LEU A 76 -8.23 19.28 7.13
N THR A 77 -8.26 18.27 6.26
CA THR A 77 -9.17 18.21 5.09
C THR A 77 -10.42 17.38 5.33
N GLY A 78 -10.66 16.94 6.57
CA GLY A 78 -11.91 16.31 6.98
C GLY A 78 -11.95 14.79 6.82
N VAL A 79 -10.79 14.10 6.80
CA VAL A 79 -10.77 12.66 7.07
C VAL A 79 -11.23 12.43 8.51
N ALA A 80 -12.08 11.42 8.71
CA ALA A 80 -12.67 11.14 10.02
C ALA A 80 -11.58 10.85 11.08
N GLU A 81 -11.80 11.34 12.30
CA GLU A 81 -10.84 11.28 13.41
C GLU A 81 -10.45 9.84 13.76
N ASP A 82 -11.44 8.93 13.78
CA ASP A 82 -11.22 7.50 14.03
C ASP A 82 -10.29 6.83 13.00
N VAL A 83 -10.32 7.31 11.75
CA VAL A 83 -9.39 6.85 10.70
C VAL A 83 -7.98 7.39 10.94
N ILE A 84 -7.85 8.64 11.41
CA ILE A 84 -6.55 9.24 11.71
C ILE A 84 -5.90 8.56 12.91
N GLU A 85 -6.64 8.38 14.00
CA GLU A 85 -6.19 7.65 15.19
C GLU A 85 -5.74 6.23 14.82
N ALA A 86 -6.54 5.51 14.04
CA ALA A 86 -6.19 4.16 13.61
C ALA A 86 -4.97 4.10 12.67
N VAL A 87 -4.59 5.19 12.01
CA VAL A 87 -3.34 5.27 11.24
C VAL A 87 -2.15 5.55 12.17
N LEU A 88 -2.29 6.50 13.09
CA LEU A 88 -1.25 6.86 14.06
C LEU A 88 -0.88 5.68 14.97
N ASP A 89 -1.88 4.93 15.43
CA ASP A 89 -1.69 3.79 16.35
C ASP A 89 -1.33 2.48 15.63
N TYR A 90 -1.21 2.49 14.30
CA TYR A 90 -1.08 1.25 13.55
C TYR A 90 0.29 0.60 13.77
N VAL A 91 0.28 -0.65 14.24
CA VAL A 91 1.45 -1.52 14.31
C VAL A 91 1.24 -2.74 13.43
N SER A 92 2.18 -2.99 12.51
CA SER A 92 2.09 -4.14 11.62
C SER A 92 2.28 -5.46 12.38
N PRO A 93 1.38 -6.44 12.24
CA PRO A 93 1.56 -7.78 12.82
C PRO A 93 2.53 -8.66 12.02
N VAL A 94 3.02 -8.18 10.88
CA VAL A 94 4.00 -8.86 10.03
C VAL A 94 5.22 -7.97 9.83
N PRO A 95 6.44 -8.53 9.70
CA PRO A 95 7.65 -7.72 9.52
C PRO A 95 7.63 -6.92 8.21
N LEU A 96 7.87 -5.62 8.34
CA LEU A 96 7.99 -4.68 7.24
C LEU A 96 9.46 -4.29 7.03
N PHE A 97 9.78 -3.79 5.84
CA PHE A 97 11.04 -3.08 5.61
C PHE A 97 11.11 -1.84 6.49
N ALA A 98 12.33 -1.37 6.79
CA ALA A 98 12.51 -0.23 7.68
C ALA A 98 12.17 1.12 7.02
N SER A 99 12.09 1.16 5.68
CA SER A 99 11.78 2.38 4.94
C SER A 99 11.16 2.08 3.57
N GLY A 100 10.59 3.11 2.95
CA GLY A 100 10.11 3.07 1.57
C GLY A 100 11.22 2.83 0.55
N GLU A 101 12.40 3.40 0.74
CA GLU A 101 13.61 3.14 -0.04
C GLU A 101 14.01 1.66 0.00
N GLU A 102 14.00 1.05 1.18
CA GLU A 102 14.33 -0.38 1.30
C GLU A 102 13.32 -1.27 0.59
N ALA A 103 12.02 -0.99 0.78
CA ALA A 103 10.94 -1.70 0.13
C ALA A 103 11.01 -1.54 -1.40
N ALA A 104 11.29 -0.34 -1.89
CA ALA A 104 11.42 -0.06 -3.31
C ALA A 104 12.62 -0.78 -3.92
N ARG A 105 13.79 -0.71 -3.28
CA ARG A 105 15.01 -1.40 -3.72
C ARG A 105 14.81 -2.91 -3.79
N HIS A 106 14.20 -3.53 -2.77
CA HIS A 106 13.86 -4.95 -2.80
C HIS A 106 12.90 -5.25 -3.96
N GLY A 107 11.79 -4.52 -4.05
CA GLY A 107 10.79 -4.70 -5.09
C GLY A 107 11.34 -4.58 -6.51
N MET A 108 12.18 -3.58 -6.76
CA MET A 108 12.80 -3.31 -8.06
C MET A 108 13.76 -4.42 -8.49
N SER A 109 14.42 -5.12 -7.55
CA SER A 109 15.40 -6.18 -7.88
C SER A 109 14.83 -7.36 -8.66
N GLY A 110 13.51 -7.55 -8.64
CA GLY A 110 12.81 -8.63 -9.35
C GLY A 110 11.96 -8.17 -10.53
N VAL A 111 12.01 -6.90 -10.93
CA VAL A 111 11.13 -6.39 -11.99
C VAL A 111 11.45 -7.00 -13.36
N GLU A 112 12.72 -6.99 -13.76
CA GLU A 112 13.14 -7.43 -15.09
C GLU A 112 13.00 -8.95 -15.24
N GLU A 113 13.40 -9.68 -14.20
CA GLU A 113 13.28 -11.13 -14.12
C GLU A 113 12.58 -11.56 -12.83
N PRO A 114 11.23 -11.57 -12.79
CA PRO A 114 10.50 -11.94 -11.60
C PRO A 114 10.74 -13.41 -11.22
N PRO A 115 11.00 -13.72 -9.95
CA PRO A 115 11.13 -15.11 -9.52
C PRO A 115 9.76 -15.82 -9.55
N ASP A 116 9.75 -17.16 -9.58
CA ASP A 116 8.51 -17.94 -9.66
C ASP A 116 7.45 -17.56 -8.62
N PRO A 117 7.78 -17.28 -7.34
CA PRO A 117 6.80 -16.81 -6.38
C PRO A 117 6.16 -15.48 -6.77
N ALA A 118 6.92 -14.56 -7.38
CA ALA A 118 6.39 -13.28 -7.86
C ALA A 118 5.45 -13.47 -9.05
N ARG A 119 5.82 -14.30 -10.03
CA ARG A 119 4.95 -14.64 -11.17
C ARG A 119 3.62 -15.23 -10.70
N LYS A 120 3.66 -16.17 -9.76
CA LYS A 120 2.45 -16.74 -9.14
C LYS A 120 1.59 -15.67 -8.44
N ALA A 121 2.21 -14.73 -7.73
CA ALA A 121 1.51 -13.64 -7.07
C ALA A 121 0.84 -12.70 -8.10
N ILE A 122 1.54 -12.34 -9.17
CA ILE A 122 1.02 -11.54 -10.29
C ILE A 122 -0.19 -12.23 -10.93
N ASP A 123 -0.09 -13.51 -11.24
CA ASP A 123 -1.20 -14.28 -11.83
C ASP A 123 -2.42 -14.28 -10.90
N ASN A 124 -2.21 -14.49 -9.60
CA ASN A 124 -3.28 -14.45 -8.60
C ASN A 124 -3.95 -13.06 -8.53
N LEU A 125 -3.18 -11.98 -8.58
CA LEU A 125 -3.71 -10.61 -8.56
C LEU A 125 -4.51 -10.31 -9.82
N THR A 126 -3.99 -10.67 -10.99
CA THR A 126 -4.65 -10.47 -12.28
C THR A 126 -6.01 -11.17 -12.32
N ARG A 127 -6.06 -12.45 -11.92
CA ARG A 127 -7.32 -13.21 -11.86
C ARG A 127 -8.33 -12.59 -10.90
N LYS A 128 -7.89 -12.18 -9.70
CA LYS A 128 -8.77 -11.53 -8.71
C LYS A 128 -9.35 -10.21 -9.24
N ARG A 129 -8.54 -9.41 -9.94
CA ARG A 129 -8.96 -8.14 -10.53
C ARG A 129 -10.00 -8.36 -11.63
N GLN A 130 -9.77 -9.30 -12.54
CA GLN A 130 -10.73 -9.67 -13.59
C GLN A 130 -12.06 -10.13 -12.98
N ALA A 131 -12.02 -11.02 -11.99
CA ALA A 131 -13.23 -11.49 -11.32
C ALA A 131 -13.99 -10.37 -10.60
N ARG A 132 -13.29 -9.35 -10.06
CA ARG A 132 -13.93 -8.18 -9.45
C ARG A 132 -14.65 -7.32 -10.50
N LEU A 133 -13.97 -7.02 -11.62
CA LEU A 133 -14.55 -6.23 -12.71
C LEU A 133 -15.78 -6.91 -13.32
N GLN A 134 -15.77 -8.24 -13.48
CA GLN A 134 -16.93 -8.97 -13.97
C GLN A 134 -18.13 -8.81 -13.04
N ARG A 135 -17.94 -8.94 -11.72
CA ARG A 135 -19.03 -8.78 -10.74
C ARG A 135 -19.61 -7.37 -10.73
N GLU A 136 -18.77 -6.35 -10.91
CA GLU A 136 -19.20 -4.94 -10.99
C GLU A 136 -20.06 -4.71 -12.26
N GLN A 137 -19.66 -5.29 -13.39
CA GLN A 137 -20.44 -5.24 -14.63
C GLN A 137 -21.79 -5.97 -14.51
N ASP A 138 -21.80 -7.12 -13.84
CA ASP A 138 -23.02 -7.91 -13.62
C ASP A 138 -23.99 -7.17 -12.68
N SER A 139 -23.49 -6.48 -11.65
CA SER A 139 -24.33 -5.70 -10.73
C SER A 139 -24.96 -4.46 -11.37
N ASP A 140 -24.22 -3.79 -12.26
CA ASP A 140 -24.70 -2.60 -12.98
C ASP A 140 -25.70 -2.97 -14.09
N SER A 141 -25.63 -4.18 -14.64
CA SER A 141 -26.56 -4.67 -15.67
C SER A 141 -27.92 -5.13 -15.10
N THR A 142 -28.07 -5.13 -13.77
CA THR A 142 -29.28 -5.59 -13.06
C THR A 142 -30.14 -4.41 -12.53
N HIS A 143 -29.77 -3.16 -12.85
CA HIS A 143 -30.53 -1.94 -12.56
C HIS A 143 -30.95 -1.23 -13.86
#